data_AF-A0A5N8XNH1-F1
#
_entry.id   AF-A0A5N8XNH1-F1
#
_cell.length_a   1.000
_cell.length_b   1.000
_cell.length_c   1.000
_cell.angle_alpha   90.00
_cell.angle_beta   90.00
_cell.angle_gamma   90.00
#
_symmetry.space_group_name_H-M   'P 1'
#
loop_
_entity.id
_entity.type
_entity.pdbx_description
1 polymer ?
#
loop_
_entity_poly.entity_id
_entity_poly.type
_entity_poly.pdbx_seq_one_letter_code
_entity_poly.pdbx_strand_id
1 'polypeptide(L)'
;MAVVGGVLLVLVVSAMVSIQVADRKAEREARGQVASSVALTRDGLTRAAADGDLVDTEIRRAVAGGQKSGGEIRRDGRRVTVTVRYYGFAGVMFGASGDARGCYRFEVVPAARAPSVSMREVPYDACRYASRLLASAPADVAEDVSAELRTAVATGGVGGARTADVWRTPGVRVQDIELTGGRLVALVWLSGAGRKGPAVEDCYEFRVTRDADDAVSVRKLKPDGCYRLQR
;
A
#
# COMPACT_ATOMS: atom_id res chain seq x y z
N MET A 1 -15.29 47.42 -39.38
CA MET A 1 -15.13 45.94 -39.43
C MET A 1 -13.73 45.46 -39.02
N ALA A 2 -12.63 46.17 -39.32
CA ALA A 2 -11.28 45.72 -38.94
C ALA A 2 -11.00 45.64 -37.42
N VAL A 3 -11.56 46.56 -36.61
CA VAL A 3 -11.34 46.58 -35.15
C VAL A 3 -12.00 45.39 -34.45
N VAL A 4 -13.19 44.98 -34.90
CA VAL A 4 -13.90 43.81 -34.35
C VAL A 4 -13.15 42.52 -34.68
N GLY A 5 -12.60 42.40 -35.89
CA GLY A 5 -11.75 41.27 -36.27
C GLY A 5 -10.46 41.18 -35.44
N GLY A 6 -9.82 42.32 -35.17
CA GLY A 6 -8.61 42.37 -34.33
C GLY A 6 -8.86 41.95 -32.88
N VAL A 7 -9.94 42.43 -32.26
CA VAL A 7 -10.30 42.07 -30.88
C VAL A 7 -10.64 40.57 -30.77
N LEU A 8 -11.38 40.04 -31.74
CA LEU A 8 -11.76 38.63 -31.74
C LEU A 8 -10.54 37.70 -31.90
N LEU A 9 -9.58 38.09 -32.75
CA LEU A 9 -8.30 37.37 -32.89
C LEU A 9 -7.51 37.36 -31.57
N VAL A 10 -7.40 38.50 -30.89
CA VAL A 10 -6.67 38.60 -29.61
C VAL A 10 -7.32 37.72 -28.55
N LEU A 11 -8.66 37.70 -28.46
CA LEU A 11 -9.39 36.84 -27.53
C LEU A 11 -9.14 35.36 -27.80
N VAL A 12 -9.17 34.94 -29.07
CA VAL A 12 -8.89 33.54 -29.46
C VAL A 12 -7.45 33.15 -29.12
N VAL A 13 -6.46 33.99 -29.46
CA VAL A 13 -5.05 33.71 -29.16
C VAL A 13 -4.82 33.67 -27.64
N SER A 14 -5.39 34.60 -26.89
CA SER A 14 -5.30 34.61 -25.42
C SER A 14 -5.92 33.35 -24.80
N ALA A 15 -7.06 32.90 -25.32
CA ALA A 15 -7.69 31.65 -24.90
C ALA A 15 -6.79 30.44 -25.20
N MET A 16 -6.23 30.35 -26.42
CA MET A 16 -5.34 29.24 -26.79
C MET A 16 -4.07 29.17 -25.93
N VAL A 17 -3.43 30.32 -25.65
CA VAL A 17 -2.25 30.37 -24.78
C VAL A 17 -2.60 29.96 -23.36
N SER A 18 -3.76 30.39 -22.85
CA SER A 18 -4.22 30.03 -21.50
C SER A 18 -4.45 28.53 -21.37
N ILE A 19 -5.03 27.88 -22.39
CA ILE A 19 -5.20 26.42 -22.44
C ILE A 19 -3.85 25.72 -22.43
N GLN A 20 -2.90 26.12 -23.29
CA GLN A 20 -1.57 25.49 -23.33
C GLN A 20 -0.79 25.62 -22.02
N VAL A 21 -0.87 26.79 -21.36
CA VAL A 21 -0.23 27.00 -20.06
C VAL A 21 -0.89 26.14 -18.98
N ALA A 22 -2.22 26.02 -19.01
CA ALA A 22 -2.98 25.18 -18.10
C ALA A 22 -2.63 23.68 -18.29
N ASP A 23 -2.50 23.20 -19.52
CA ASP A 23 -2.10 21.81 -19.82
C ASP A 23 -0.71 21.50 -19.28
N ARG A 24 0.28 22.37 -19.53
CA ARG A 24 1.64 22.21 -18.99
C ARG A 24 1.71 22.28 -17.47
N LYS A 25 0.78 23.01 -16.84
CA LYS A 25 0.67 23.04 -15.38
C LYS A 25 0.10 21.73 -14.87
N ALA A 26 -0.99 21.24 -15.46
CA ALA A 26 -1.62 19.99 -15.11
C ALA A 26 -0.65 18.79 -15.29
N GLU A 27 0.10 18.74 -16.40
CA GLU A 27 1.09 17.66 -16.61
C GLU A 27 2.21 17.68 -15.56
N ARG A 28 2.72 18.87 -15.19
CA ARG A 28 3.72 19.00 -14.13
C ARG A 28 3.18 18.57 -12.77
N GLU A 29 1.94 18.90 -12.47
CA GLU A 29 1.28 18.50 -11.24
C GLU A 29 1.04 16.99 -11.18
N ALA A 30 0.59 16.37 -12.27
CA ALA A 30 0.45 14.92 -12.38
C ALA A 30 1.79 14.20 -12.17
N ARG A 31 2.88 14.69 -12.78
CA ARG A 31 4.24 14.17 -12.54
C ARG A 31 4.69 14.38 -11.09
N GLY A 32 4.33 15.51 -10.49
CA GLY A 32 4.58 15.80 -9.07
C GLY A 32 3.88 14.82 -8.14
N GLN A 33 2.63 14.45 -8.42
CA GLN A 33 1.89 13.43 -7.66
C GLN A 33 2.55 12.05 -7.75
N VAL A 34 3.02 11.65 -8.95
CA VAL A 34 3.79 10.40 -9.14
C VAL A 34 5.07 10.44 -8.33
N ALA A 35 5.87 11.51 -8.45
CA ALA A 35 7.14 11.65 -7.72
C ALA A 35 6.94 11.61 -6.20
N SER A 36 5.93 12.30 -5.69
CA SER A 36 5.56 12.27 -4.27
C SER A 36 5.17 10.87 -3.80
N SER A 37 4.35 10.16 -4.59
CA SER A 37 3.94 8.79 -4.26
C SER A 37 5.10 7.79 -4.27
N VAL A 38 6.06 7.96 -5.19
CA VAL A 38 7.29 7.17 -5.25
C VAL A 38 8.17 7.42 -4.02
N ALA A 39 8.35 8.69 -3.63
CA ALA A 39 9.11 9.07 -2.44
C ALA A 39 8.48 8.48 -1.16
N LEU A 40 7.17 8.63 -0.97
CA LEU A 40 6.44 8.05 0.16
C LEU A 40 6.61 6.52 0.23
N THR A 41 6.61 5.85 -0.92
CA THR A 41 6.81 4.40 -0.97
C THR A 41 8.24 4.02 -0.60
N ARG A 42 9.24 4.77 -1.09
CA ARG A 42 10.65 4.56 -0.72
C ARG A 42 10.85 4.72 0.78
N ASP A 43 10.30 5.77 1.37
CA ASP A 43 10.43 6.06 2.81
C ASP A 43 9.69 5.02 3.65
N GLY A 44 8.51 4.58 3.19
CA GLY A 44 7.75 3.48 3.79
C GLY A 44 8.54 2.17 3.81
N LEU A 45 9.12 1.77 2.68
CA LEU A 45 9.94 0.56 2.57
C LEU A 45 11.21 0.65 3.41
N THR A 46 11.83 1.83 3.50
CA THR A 46 13.03 2.04 4.32
C THR A 46 12.72 1.86 5.81
N ARG A 47 11.59 2.42 6.27
CA ARG A 47 11.13 2.26 7.66
C ARG A 47 10.72 0.83 7.99
N ALA A 48 9.99 0.18 7.09
CA ALA A 48 9.56 -1.20 7.27
C ALA A 48 10.75 -2.16 7.37
N ALA A 49 11.80 -1.92 6.58
CA ALA A 49 12.99 -2.77 6.57
C ALA A 49 13.96 -2.52 7.74
N ALA A 50 13.62 -1.65 8.70
CA ALA A 50 14.55 -1.19 9.74
C ALA A 50 14.86 -2.20 10.84
N ASP A 51 13.96 -3.15 11.07
CA ASP A 51 14.14 -4.22 12.06
C ASP A 51 14.90 -5.44 11.51
N GLY A 52 15.25 -5.41 10.21
CA GLY A 52 16.05 -6.44 9.55
C GLY A 52 15.21 -7.48 8.80
N ASP A 53 13.89 -7.45 8.95
CA ASP A 53 12.94 -8.23 8.19
C ASP A 53 12.03 -7.30 7.37
N LEU A 54 11.27 -7.87 6.43
CA LEU A 54 10.31 -7.11 5.65
C LEU A 54 9.22 -8.06 5.18
N VAL A 55 8.07 -8.07 5.84
CA VAL A 55 6.95 -8.98 5.53
C VAL A 55 5.99 -8.38 4.49
N ASP A 56 5.16 -9.20 3.85
CA ASP A 56 4.31 -8.73 2.73
C ASP A 56 3.24 -7.73 3.19
N THR A 57 2.77 -7.81 4.43
CA THR A 57 1.86 -6.81 5.05
C THR A 57 2.53 -5.43 5.19
N GLU A 58 3.80 -5.39 5.57
CA GLU A 58 4.54 -4.13 5.67
C GLU A 58 4.83 -3.53 4.30
N ILE A 59 5.20 -4.37 3.32
CA ILE A 59 5.33 -3.94 1.93
C ILE A 59 3.99 -3.39 1.45
N ARG A 60 2.88 -4.09 1.71
CA ARG A 60 1.52 -3.64 1.41
C ARG A 60 1.23 -2.27 1.99
N ARG A 61 1.60 -2.03 3.24
CA ARG A 61 1.39 -0.73 3.91
C ARG A 61 2.29 0.36 3.35
N ALA A 62 3.56 0.05 3.06
CA ALA A 62 4.51 0.97 2.44
C ALA A 62 4.10 1.36 1.01
N VAL A 63 3.52 0.43 0.26
CA VAL A 63 2.97 0.68 -1.07
C VAL A 63 1.49 1.10 -1.03
N ALA A 64 0.85 1.16 0.13
CA ALA A 64 -0.54 1.63 0.26
C ALA A 64 -0.62 3.14 -0.01
N GLY A 65 -1.72 3.59 -0.61
CA GLY A 65 -2.01 5.01 -0.83
C GLY A 65 -1.50 5.59 -2.15
N GLY A 66 -2.16 6.66 -2.62
CA GLY A 66 -1.91 7.29 -3.91
C GLY A 66 -2.60 6.60 -5.10
N GLN A 67 -2.46 7.19 -6.29
CA GLN A 67 -2.99 6.65 -7.54
C GLN A 67 -2.04 5.55 -8.07
N LYS A 68 -2.34 4.29 -7.73
CA LYS A 68 -1.54 3.10 -8.08
C LYS A 68 -2.41 2.04 -8.72
N SER A 69 -1.87 1.24 -9.64
CA SER A 69 -2.65 0.25 -10.42
C SER A 69 -2.13 -1.19 -10.37
N GLY A 70 -1.07 -1.47 -9.61
CA GLY A 70 -0.53 -2.82 -9.42
C GLY A 70 0.99 -2.87 -9.36
N GLY A 71 1.54 -4.09 -9.45
CA GLY A 71 2.97 -4.37 -9.48
C GLY A 71 3.40 -5.76 -8.94
N GLU A 72 4.68 -5.96 -8.59
CA GLU A 72 5.24 -7.25 -8.15
C GLU A 72 6.05 -7.18 -6.86
N ILE A 73 6.01 -8.24 -6.04
CA ILE A 73 7.02 -8.51 -5.00
C ILE A 73 7.81 -9.75 -5.44
N ARG A 74 9.14 -9.62 -5.53
CA ARG A 74 10.06 -10.74 -5.76
C ARG A 74 11.07 -10.82 -4.62
N ARG A 75 11.19 -11.98 -4.00
CA ARG A 75 12.18 -12.25 -2.95
C ARG A 75 13.30 -13.10 -3.53
N ASP A 76 14.54 -12.70 -3.29
CA ASP A 76 15.75 -13.35 -3.79
C ASP A 76 16.80 -13.36 -2.68
N GLY A 77 16.79 -14.44 -1.88
CA GLY A 77 17.53 -14.49 -0.62
C GLY A 77 17.14 -13.33 0.31
N ARG A 78 18.11 -12.49 0.67
CA ARG A 78 17.90 -11.31 1.53
C ARG A 78 17.46 -10.05 0.77
N ARG A 79 17.29 -10.11 -0.54
CA ARG A 79 16.86 -8.98 -1.36
C ARG A 79 15.38 -9.08 -1.64
N VAL A 80 14.66 -7.99 -1.40
CA VAL A 80 13.26 -7.84 -1.78
C VAL A 80 13.19 -6.81 -2.90
N THR A 81 12.61 -7.21 -4.03
CA THR A 81 12.34 -6.32 -5.17
C THR A 81 10.85 -6.03 -5.21
N VAL A 82 10.48 -4.76 -5.08
CA VAL A 82 9.10 -4.30 -5.19
C VAL A 82 9.00 -3.48 -6.47
N THR A 83 8.17 -3.89 -7.44
CA THR A 83 7.94 -3.13 -8.67
C THR A 83 6.53 -2.59 -8.64
N VAL A 84 6.29 -1.29 -8.80
CA VAL A 84 4.95 -0.68 -8.63
C VAL A 84 4.62 0.27 -9.78
N ARG A 85 3.36 0.25 -10.21
CA ARG A 85 2.79 1.24 -11.15
C ARG A 85 2.20 2.42 -10.41
N TYR A 86 2.59 3.61 -10.86
CA TYR A 86 2.02 4.87 -10.42
C TYR A 86 1.31 5.54 -11.58
N TYR A 87 0.23 6.22 -11.22
CA TYR A 87 -0.51 7.13 -12.05
C TYR A 87 -0.61 8.46 -11.29
N GLY A 88 -0.68 9.56 -12.02
CA GLY A 88 -0.94 10.88 -11.48
C GLY A 88 -1.94 11.54 -12.41
N PHE A 89 -2.86 12.31 -11.83
CA PHE A 89 -3.87 13.03 -12.58
C PHE A 89 -4.08 14.39 -11.95
N ALA A 90 -3.96 15.42 -12.78
CA ALA A 90 -4.32 16.77 -12.41
C ALA A 90 -5.25 17.33 -13.49
N GLY A 91 -6.34 17.97 -13.07
CA GLY A 91 -7.30 18.55 -14.00
C GLY A 91 -8.66 18.80 -13.35
N VAL A 92 -9.51 19.52 -14.08
CA VAL A 92 -10.91 19.78 -13.70
C VAL A 92 -11.84 19.16 -14.74
N MET A 93 -13.08 18.84 -14.33
CA MET A 93 -14.07 18.07 -15.12
C MET A 93 -14.34 18.62 -16.53
N PHE A 94 -14.09 19.92 -16.78
CA PHE A 94 -14.32 20.59 -18.07
C PHE A 94 -13.15 21.50 -18.52
N GLY A 95 -11.89 21.10 -18.26
CA GLY A 95 -10.73 21.92 -18.61
C GLY A 95 -9.45 21.13 -18.87
N ALA A 96 -8.32 21.84 -18.89
CA ALA A 96 -6.98 21.27 -19.02
C ALA A 96 -6.79 20.11 -18.03
N SER A 97 -6.26 19.00 -18.55
CA SER A 97 -5.95 17.83 -17.75
C SER A 97 -4.57 17.31 -18.14
N GLY A 98 -3.88 16.73 -17.17
CA GLY A 98 -2.59 16.10 -17.33
C GLY A 98 -2.62 14.77 -16.63
N ASP A 99 -2.14 13.75 -17.33
CA ASP A 99 -1.85 12.45 -16.77
C ASP A 99 -0.34 12.21 -16.75
N ALA A 100 0.11 11.49 -15.74
CA ALA A 100 1.46 11.00 -15.64
C ALA A 100 1.41 9.53 -15.23
N ARG A 101 2.33 8.73 -15.77
CA ARG A 101 2.43 7.31 -15.43
C ARG A 101 3.88 6.89 -15.38
N GLY A 102 4.19 6.00 -14.46
CA GLY A 102 5.53 5.45 -14.31
C GLY A 102 5.52 4.07 -13.68
N CYS A 103 6.54 3.28 -14.00
CA CYS A 103 6.80 1.98 -13.40
C CYS A 103 8.13 2.07 -12.65
N TYR A 104 8.11 1.84 -11.34
CA TYR A 104 9.28 2.00 -10.49
C TYR A 104 9.62 0.68 -9.82
N ARG A 105 10.91 0.35 -9.81
CA ARG A 105 11.47 -0.79 -9.11
C ARG A 105 12.26 -0.32 -7.90
N PHE A 106 11.88 -0.81 -6.74
CA PHE A 106 12.54 -0.64 -5.47
C PHE A 106 13.28 -1.92 -5.13
N GLU A 107 14.59 -1.85 -4.87
CA GLU A 107 15.37 -2.97 -4.35
C GLU A 107 15.75 -2.67 -2.90
N VAL A 108 15.28 -3.54 -2.00
CA VAL A 108 15.40 -3.42 -0.55
C VAL A 108 16.29 -4.55 -0.03
N VAL A 109 17.21 -4.20 0.87
CA VAL A 109 18.03 -5.16 1.62
C VAL A 109 17.80 -4.91 3.12
N PRO A 110 16.89 -5.65 3.77
CA PRO A 110 16.46 -5.37 5.14
C PRO A 110 17.55 -5.55 6.19
N ALA A 111 18.32 -6.64 6.12
CA ALA A 111 19.32 -6.99 7.13
C ALA A 111 20.64 -6.19 7.07
N ALA A 112 20.63 -4.96 6.55
CA ALA A 112 21.80 -4.08 6.53
C ALA A 112 21.78 -3.14 7.75
N ARG A 113 22.96 -2.85 8.33
CA ARG A 113 23.12 -1.91 9.48
C ARG A 113 22.49 -0.53 9.22
N ALA A 114 22.33 -0.18 7.95
CA ALA A 114 21.37 0.81 7.46
C ALA A 114 20.64 0.18 6.27
N PRO A 115 19.33 -0.11 6.36
CA PRO A 115 18.57 -0.69 5.25
C PRO A 115 18.65 0.25 4.05
N SER A 116 19.12 -0.27 2.92
CA SER A 116 19.22 0.50 1.69
C SER A 116 18.03 0.20 0.79
N VAL A 117 17.26 1.24 0.46
CA VAL A 117 16.25 1.18 -0.60
C VAL A 117 16.78 1.95 -1.81
N SER A 118 17.17 1.19 -2.84
CA SER A 118 17.46 1.76 -4.16
C SER A 118 16.19 1.80 -4.98
N MET A 119 16.06 2.81 -5.83
CA MET A 119 14.86 3.03 -6.65
C MET A 119 15.27 3.47 -8.04
N ARG A 120 14.65 2.87 -9.04
CA ARG A 120 14.80 3.26 -10.45
C ARG A 120 13.48 3.16 -11.19
N GLU A 121 13.29 4.06 -12.13
CA GLU A 121 12.25 3.91 -13.13
C GLU A 121 12.64 2.80 -14.12
N VAL A 122 11.66 2.01 -14.54
CA VAL A 122 11.80 0.94 -15.53
C VAL A 122 10.74 1.10 -16.61
N PRO A 123 10.90 0.46 -17.79
CA PRO A 123 9.90 0.54 -18.85
C PRO A 123 8.49 0.22 -18.34
N TYR A 124 7.50 1.01 -18.75
CA TYR A 124 6.14 0.94 -18.19
C TYR A 124 5.47 -0.44 -18.37
N ASP A 125 5.81 -1.12 -19.45
CA ASP A 125 5.41 -2.47 -19.79
C ASP A 125 6.08 -3.54 -18.92
N ALA A 126 7.23 -3.26 -18.30
CA ALA A 126 7.84 -4.15 -17.31
C ALA A 126 6.94 -4.40 -16.09
N CYS A 127 6.01 -3.48 -15.81
CA CYS A 127 4.97 -3.67 -14.80
C CYS A 127 3.75 -4.50 -15.29
N ARG A 128 3.67 -4.95 -16.57
CA ARG A 128 2.42 -5.55 -17.14
C ARG A 128 2.11 -6.95 -16.63
N TYR A 129 3.06 -7.66 -16.02
CA TYR A 129 2.85 -9.02 -15.50
C TYR A 129 2.48 -9.08 -14.02
N ALA A 130 2.15 -7.93 -13.48
CA ALA A 130 2.27 -7.67 -12.07
C ALA A 130 0.90 -7.25 -11.49
N SER A 131 -0.19 -7.88 -11.91
CA SER A 131 -1.50 -7.67 -11.27
C SER A 131 -1.61 -8.45 -9.94
N ARG A 132 -0.52 -9.10 -9.51
CA ARG A 132 -0.47 -10.00 -8.34
C ARG A 132 0.14 -9.36 -7.09
N LEU A 133 0.45 -8.06 -7.11
CA LEU A 133 1.27 -7.39 -6.07
C LEU A 133 0.80 -7.62 -4.63
N LEU A 134 -0.48 -7.86 -4.40
CA LEU A 134 -1.05 -7.95 -3.04
C LEU A 134 -1.95 -9.17 -2.89
N ALA A 135 -1.79 -10.13 -3.80
CA ALA A 135 -2.62 -11.31 -3.95
C ALA A 135 -2.11 -12.46 -3.05
N SER A 136 -1.70 -12.16 -1.82
CA SER A 136 -1.37 -13.19 -0.83
C SER A 136 -2.66 -13.91 -0.46
N ALA A 137 -2.62 -15.23 -0.26
CA ALA A 137 -3.79 -15.93 0.24
C ALA A 137 -4.07 -15.42 1.66
N PRO A 138 -5.33 -15.40 2.13
CA PRO A 138 -5.64 -14.96 3.49
C PRO A 138 -4.81 -15.67 4.59
N ALA A 139 -4.42 -16.92 4.36
CA ALA A 139 -3.53 -17.67 5.25
C ALA A 139 -2.12 -17.05 5.33
N ASP A 140 -1.52 -16.68 4.19
CA ASP A 140 -0.21 -16.04 4.15
C ASP A 140 -0.28 -14.67 4.87
N VAL A 141 -1.38 -13.92 4.66
CA VAL A 141 -1.63 -12.67 5.41
C VAL A 141 -1.74 -12.94 6.91
N ALA A 142 -2.35 -14.04 7.32
CA ALA A 142 -2.50 -14.40 8.73
C ALA A 142 -1.15 -14.74 9.39
N GLU A 143 -0.24 -15.37 8.64
CA GLU A 143 1.13 -15.63 9.08
C GLU A 143 1.92 -14.34 9.28
N ASP A 144 1.87 -13.43 8.29
CA ASP A 144 2.48 -12.09 8.38
C ASP A 144 1.94 -11.31 9.59
N VAL A 145 0.61 -11.30 9.77
CA VAL A 145 -0.03 -10.62 10.90
C VAL A 145 0.46 -11.20 12.22
N SER A 146 0.59 -12.54 12.30
CA SER A 146 1.11 -13.20 13.49
C SER A 146 2.56 -12.80 13.77
N ALA A 147 3.40 -12.68 12.74
CA ALA A 147 4.78 -12.23 12.88
C ALA A 147 4.87 -10.79 13.40
N GLU A 148 4.14 -9.85 12.79
CA GLU A 148 4.12 -8.45 13.26
C GLU A 148 3.61 -8.34 14.70
N LEU A 149 2.59 -9.12 15.07
CA LEU A 149 2.07 -9.11 16.45
C LEU A 149 3.09 -9.65 17.45
N ARG A 150 3.88 -10.68 17.10
CA ARG A 150 4.96 -11.17 17.98
C ARG A 150 6.00 -10.08 18.22
N THR A 151 6.41 -9.37 17.16
CA THR A 151 7.33 -8.22 17.28
C THR A 151 6.75 -7.10 18.15
N ALA A 152 5.46 -6.79 17.96
CA ALA A 152 4.76 -5.79 18.76
C ALA A 152 4.66 -6.19 20.24
N VAL A 153 4.44 -7.47 20.54
CA VAL A 153 4.45 -8.01 21.91
C VAL A 153 5.85 -7.94 22.51
N ALA A 154 6.88 -8.33 21.77
CA ALA A 154 8.26 -8.28 22.24
C ALA A 154 8.68 -6.83 22.61
N THR A 155 8.15 -5.84 21.90
CA THR A 155 8.50 -4.43 22.09
C THR A 155 7.64 -3.72 23.15
N GLY A 156 6.32 -3.98 23.16
CA GLY A 156 5.35 -3.23 23.96
C GLY A 156 4.33 -4.08 24.72
N GLY A 157 4.58 -5.39 24.83
CA GLY A 157 3.64 -6.35 25.39
C GLY A 157 2.31 -6.41 24.63
N VAL A 158 1.27 -6.93 25.28
CA VAL A 158 -0.08 -7.05 24.70
C VAL A 158 -0.67 -5.67 24.33
N GLY A 159 -0.26 -4.61 25.03
CA GLY A 159 -0.60 -3.23 24.67
C GLY A 159 -0.04 -2.81 23.31
N GLY A 160 1.23 -3.15 23.03
CA GLY A 160 1.86 -2.94 21.73
C GLY A 160 1.14 -3.67 20.61
N ALA A 161 0.72 -4.93 20.83
CA ALA A 161 -0.08 -5.69 19.88
C ALA A 161 -1.44 -5.04 19.55
N ARG A 162 -2.08 -4.40 20.53
CA ARG A 162 -3.37 -3.70 20.31
C ARG A 162 -3.23 -2.50 19.37
N THR A 163 -2.14 -1.74 19.52
CA THR A 163 -1.86 -0.57 18.68
C THR A 163 -1.01 -0.92 17.46
N ALA A 164 -0.80 -2.21 17.20
CA ALA A 164 0.05 -2.67 16.13
C ALA A 164 -0.47 -2.17 14.79
N ASP A 165 0.47 -1.77 13.97
CA ASP A 165 0.24 -1.01 12.77
C ASP A 165 -0.29 -1.95 11.66
N VAL A 166 -0.10 -3.27 11.84
CA VAL A 166 -0.71 -4.39 11.10
C VAL A 166 -2.22 -4.26 10.91
N TRP A 167 -2.94 -3.73 11.90
CA TRP A 167 -4.39 -3.56 11.85
C TRP A 167 -4.86 -2.53 10.81
N ARG A 168 -3.94 -1.72 10.28
CA ARG A 168 -4.21 -0.71 9.23
C ARG A 168 -3.75 -1.17 7.85
N THR A 169 -3.31 -2.41 7.73
CA THR A 169 -2.80 -2.95 6.47
C THR A 169 -3.96 -3.19 5.49
N PRO A 170 -3.84 -2.78 4.21
CA PRO A 170 -4.85 -3.12 3.20
C PRO A 170 -5.12 -4.63 3.13
N GLY A 171 -6.40 -5.01 3.16
CA GLY A 171 -6.84 -6.41 3.23
C GLY A 171 -6.91 -6.98 4.64
N VAL A 172 -6.56 -6.21 5.68
CA VAL A 172 -6.79 -6.56 7.10
C VAL A 172 -7.94 -5.71 7.60
N ARG A 173 -9.11 -6.33 7.81
CA ARG A 173 -10.30 -5.66 8.32
C ARG A 173 -10.64 -6.20 9.70
N VAL A 174 -10.32 -5.41 10.72
CA VAL A 174 -10.65 -5.70 12.10
C VAL A 174 -12.18 -5.64 12.28
N GLN A 175 -12.76 -6.76 12.66
CA GLN A 175 -14.17 -6.85 13.02
C GLN A 175 -14.39 -6.53 14.50
N ASP A 176 -13.48 -7.00 15.36
CA ASP A 176 -13.49 -6.68 16.79
C ASP A 176 -12.12 -6.92 17.43
N ILE A 177 -11.81 -6.19 18.51
CA ILE A 177 -10.62 -6.38 19.35
C ILE A 177 -11.01 -6.21 20.81
N GLU A 178 -10.86 -7.27 21.59
CA GLU A 178 -11.06 -7.28 23.03
C GLU A 178 -9.70 -7.38 23.75
N LEU A 179 -9.53 -6.62 24.83
CA LEU A 179 -8.38 -6.70 25.72
C LEU A 179 -8.87 -6.95 27.15
N THR A 180 -8.74 -8.18 27.63
CA THR A 180 -9.25 -8.59 28.94
C THR A 180 -8.19 -9.41 29.67
N GLY A 181 -7.89 -9.05 30.92
CA GLY A 181 -6.99 -9.82 31.79
C GLY A 181 -5.57 -9.99 31.24
N GLY A 182 -5.05 -9.01 30.48
CA GLY A 182 -3.73 -9.12 29.85
C GLY A 182 -3.68 -10.05 28.63
N ARG A 183 -4.84 -10.39 28.05
CA ARG A 183 -4.97 -11.13 26.81
C ARG A 183 -5.71 -10.29 25.78
N LEU A 184 -5.21 -10.25 24.55
CA LEU A 184 -5.91 -9.66 23.42
C LEU A 184 -6.53 -10.76 22.56
N VAL A 185 -7.76 -10.54 22.11
CA VAL A 185 -8.44 -11.37 21.11
C VAL A 185 -8.92 -10.44 20.01
N ALA A 186 -8.48 -10.67 18.77
CA ALA A 186 -8.91 -9.92 17.61
C ALA A 186 -9.63 -10.85 16.62
N LEU A 187 -10.82 -10.44 16.17
CA LEU A 187 -11.53 -11.06 15.05
C LEU A 187 -11.30 -10.22 13.81
N VAL A 188 -10.81 -10.85 12.75
CA VAL A 188 -10.28 -10.13 11.60
C VAL A 188 -10.69 -10.84 10.32
N TRP A 189 -11.26 -10.07 9.40
CA TRP A 189 -11.43 -10.47 8.02
C TRP A 189 -10.14 -10.19 7.25
N LEU A 190 -9.58 -11.24 6.65
CA LEU A 190 -8.41 -11.14 5.80
C LEU A 190 -8.83 -11.35 4.35
N SER A 191 -8.66 -10.29 3.55
CA SER A 191 -8.93 -10.29 2.12
C SER A 191 -7.62 -10.54 1.37
N GLY A 192 -7.66 -11.48 0.43
CA GLY A 192 -6.55 -11.84 -0.43
C GLY A 192 -7.03 -12.25 -1.82
N ALA A 193 -6.12 -12.56 -2.73
CA ALA A 193 -6.53 -13.22 -3.97
C ALA A 193 -6.50 -14.73 -3.79
N GLY A 194 -7.49 -15.44 -4.32
CA GLY A 194 -7.34 -16.88 -4.51
C GLY A 194 -6.18 -17.16 -5.46
N ARG A 195 -5.37 -18.21 -5.20
CA ARG A 195 -4.20 -18.58 -6.04
C ARG A 195 -4.45 -18.59 -7.55
N LYS A 196 -5.71 -18.77 -7.98
CA LYS A 196 -6.19 -18.68 -9.38
C LYS A 196 -7.62 -18.13 -9.50
N GLY A 197 -8.12 -17.37 -8.52
CA GLY A 197 -9.57 -17.10 -8.37
C GLY A 197 -9.92 -15.67 -7.94
N PRO A 198 -11.22 -15.37 -7.75
CA PRO A 198 -11.67 -14.07 -7.26
C PRO A 198 -11.07 -13.74 -5.89
N ALA A 199 -11.21 -12.49 -5.46
CA ALA A 199 -10.86 -12.11 -4.10
C ALA A 199 -11.59 -13.02 -3.10
N VAL A 200 -10.84 -13.58 -2.15
CA VAL A 200 -11.37 -14.44 -1.09
C VAL A 200 -11.21 -13.70 0.23
N GLU A 201 -12.26 -13.69 1.03
CA GLU A 201 -12.21 -13.22 2.41
C GLU A 201 -12.35 -14.41 3.35
N ASP A 202 -11.42 -14.53 4.28
CA ASP A 202 -11.46 -15.54 5.33
C ASP A 202 -11.43 -14.85 6.70
N CYS A 203 -12.18 -15.41 7.64
CA CYS A 203 -12.22 -14.92 9.02
C CYS A 203 -11.14 -15.60 9.86
N TYR A 204 -10.42 -14.83 10.66
CA TYR A 204 -9.40 -15.30 11.59
C TYR A 204 -9.61 -14.73 12.99
N GLU A 205 -9.26 -15.55 14.00
CA GLU A 205 -9.09 -15.12 15.39
C GLU A 205 -7.59 -15.09 15.70
N PHE A 206 -7.10 -13.92 16.11
CA PHE A 206 -5.76 -13.77 16.68
C PHE A 206 -5.89 -13.67 18.19
N ARG A 207 -5.14 -14.49 18.91
CA ARG A 207 -5.06 -14.42 20.37
C ARG A 207 -3.64 -14.09 20.76
N VAL A 208 -3.50 -13.06 21.58
CA VAL A 208 -2.22 -12.59 22.06
C VAL A 208 -2.18 -12.67 23.58
N THR A 209 -1.18 -13.36 24.12
CA THR A 209 -0.97 -13.55 25.55
C THR A 209 0.40 -13.00 25.97
N ARG A 210 0.66 -12.98 27.27
CA ARG A 210 1.92 -12.51 27.85
C ARG A 210 3.02 -13.58 27.84
N ASP A 211 2.66 -14.85 27.63
CA ASP A 211 3.58 -15.98 27.73
C ASP A 211 4.45 -16.07 26.48
N ALA A 212 5.77 -16.00 26.67
CA ALA A 212 6.74 -15.75 25.61
C ALA A 212 6.84 -16.86 24.55
N ASP A 213 6.59 -18.12 24.94
CA ASP A 213 6.81 -19.28 24.06
C ASP A 213 5.69 -19.47 23.01
N ASP A 214 4.52 -18.86 23.22
CA ASP A 214 3.36 -18.95 22.32
C ASP A 214 2.49 -17.68 22.36
N ALA A 215 3.17 -16.52 22.42
CA ALA A 215 2.54 -15.22 22.68
C ALA A 215 1.46 -14.84 21.66
N VAL A 216 1.46 -15.43 20.46
CA VAL A 216 0.48 -15.19 19.40
C VAL A 216 0.03 -16.51 18.78
N SER A 217 -1.26 -16.79 18.89
CA SER A 217 -1.91 -17.91 18.17
C SER A 217 -2.96 -17.38 17.19
N VAL A 218 -3.09 -18.08 16.07
CA VAL A 218 -4.01 -17.72 14.99
C VAL A 218 -4.87 -18.91 14.62
N ARG A 219 -6.17 -18.67 14.40
CA ARG A 219 -7.12 -19.71 14.02
C ARG A 219 -8.07 -19.19 12.95
N LYS A 220 -8.16 -19.91 11.83
CA LYS A 220 -9.21 -19.68 10.83
C LYS A 220 -10.57 -20.06 11.41
N LEU A 221 -11.54 -19.18 11.30
CA LEU A 221 -12.92 -19.40 11.71
C LEU A 221 -13.81 -19.70 10.50
N LYS A 222 -14.99 -20.23 10.77
CA LYS A 222 -16.08 -20.22 9.80
C LYS A 222 -16.56 -18.76 9.59
N PRO A 223 -17.18 -18.41 8.44
CA PRO A 223 -17.57 -17.03 8.13
C PRO A 223 -18.44 -16.36 9.20
N ASP A 224 -19.38 -17.10 9.78
CA ASP A 224 -20.25 -16.73 10.89
C ASP A 224 -19.49 -16.44 12.21
N GLY A 225 -18.28 -16.99 12.37
CA GLY A 225 -17.44 -16.83 13.55
C GLY A 225 -16.86 -15.43 13.75
N CYS A 226 -16.91 -14.55 12.74
CA CYS A 226 -16.41 -13.18 12.86
C CYS A 226 -17.39 -12.24 13.57
N TYR A 227 -18.68 -12.57 13.66
CA TYR A 227 -19.70 -11.69 14.25
C TYR A 227 -20.00 -11.95 15.73
N ARG A 228 -19.33 -12.94 16.33
CA ARG A 228 -19.73 -13.55 17.62
C ARG A 228 -19.49 -12.70 18.87
N LEU A 229 -18.70 -11.64 18.81
CA LEU A 229 -18.39 -10.78 19.97
C LEU A 229 -19.34 -9.58 20.10
N GLN A 230 -20.35 -9.44 19.23
CA GLN A 230 -21.40 -8.40 19.36
C GLN A 230 -22.49 -8.75 20.42
N ARG A 231 -22.16 -9.52 21.46
CA ARG A 231 -23.09 -9.90 22.54
C ARG A 231 -22.61 -9.41 23.89
#